data_AF-A0AA86VTX8-F1
#
_entry.id   AF-A0AA86VTX8-F1
#
_cell.length_a   1.000
_cell.length_b   1.000
_cell.length_c   1.000
_cell.angle_alpha   90.00
_cell.angle_beta   90.00
_cell.angle_gamma   90.00
#
_symmetry.space_group_name_H-M   'P 1'
#
loop_
_entity.id
_entity.type
_entity.pdbx_description
1 polymer ?
#
loop_
_entity_poly.entity_id
_entity_poly.type
_entity_poly.pdbx_seq_one_letter_code
_entity_poly.pdbx_strand_id
1 'polypeptide(L)'
;MNYCLYITIHARVLASKLGLTNQQLYRWYFDTFQRNLCGHMDPADMQLLHHYISIALRNESPLDGKFQDLLKPLLSRQYQRNVFTVAFNNTKKVIRRQMSSRQNKIDKLADVLLFQKFGDLDSQSNK
;
A
#
# COMPACT_ATOMS: atom_id res chain seq x y z
N MET A 1 -20.65 17.03 27.62
CA MET A 1 -19.27 17.51 27.43
C MET A 1 -18.73 17.02 26.10
N ASN A 2 -18.39 17.92 25.19
CA ASN A 2 -17.87 17.58 23.86
C ASN A 2 -16.37 17.27 23.95
N TYR A 3 -16.03 16.04 24.34
CA TYR A 3 -14.63 15.57 24.47
C TYR A 3 -13.79 15.81 23.20
N CYS A 4 -14.45 15.82 22.03
CA CYS A 4 -13.81 16.08 20.74
C CYS A 4 -13.25 17.53 20.62
N LEU A 5 -13.95 18.52 21.18
CA LEU A 5 -13.50 19.92 21.18
C LEU A 5 -12.31 20.13 22.11
N TYR A 6 -12.32 19.51 23.28
CA TYR A 6 -11.26 19.62 24.27
C TYR A 6 -9.93 19.07 23.74
N ILE A 7 -9.95 17.86 23.17
CA ILE A 7 -8.75 17.23 22.58
C ILE A 7 -8.18 18.08 21.44
N THR A 8 -9.04 18.66 20.60
CA THR A 8 -8.62 19.47 19.45
C THR A 8 -7.97 20.79 19.87
N ILE A 9 -8.50 21.46 20.91
CA ILE A 9 -7.93 22.70 21.44
C ILE A 9 -6.56 22.42 22.09
N HIS A 10 -6.44 21.37 22.89
CA HIS A 10 -5.18 21.01 23.54
C HIS A 10 -4.10 20.56 22.56
N ALA A 11 -4.47 19.78 21.52
CA ALA A 11 -3.54 19.40 20.46
C ALA A 11 -3.00 20.62 19.72
N ARG A 12 -3.83 21.64 19.46
CA ARG A 12 -3.41 22.88 18.79
C ARG A 12 -2.43 23.72 19.63
N VAL A 13 -2.70 23.83 20.93
CA VAL A 13 -1.80 24.52 21.87
C VAL A 13 -0.45 23.79 21.95
N LEU A 14 -0.47 22.46 21.99
CA LEU A 14 0.74 21.65 22.02
C LEU A 14 1.54 21.77 20.72
N ALA A 15 0.87 21.73 19.56
CA ALA A 15 1.52 21.89 18.26
C ALA A 15 2.23 23.25 18.15
N SER A 16 1.55 24.33 18.58
CA SER A 16 2.11 25.68 18.60
C SER A 16 3.34 25.80 19.51
N LYS A 17 3.29 25.23 20.73
CA LYS A 17 4.43 25.21 21.66
C LYS A 17 5.65 24.47 21.11
N LEU A 18 5.43 23.46 20.26
CA LEU A 18 6.48 22.65 19.65
C LEU A 18 6.93 23.17 18.28
N GLY A 19 6.35 24.27 17.77
CA GLY A 19 6.63 24.78 16.43
C GLY A 19 6.18 23.83 15.31
N LEU A 20 5.22 22.94 15.59
CA LEU A 20 4.70 21.96 14.65
C LEU A 20 3.31 22.38 14.15
N THR A 21 2.97 21.96 12.94
CA THR A 21 1.58 21.98 12.47
C THR A 21 0.77 20.88 13.18
N ASN A 22 -0.55 21.07 13.30
CA ASN A 22 -1.45 20.04 13.82
C ASN A 22 -1.31 18.70 13.09
N GLN A 23 -1.08 18.74 11.77
CA GLN A 23 -0.87 17.54 10.97
C GLN A 23 0.43 16.82 11.34
N GLN A 24 1.52 17.56 11.58
CA GLN A 24 2.79 17.00 12.02
C GLN A 24 2.68 16.40 13.42
N LEU A 25 2.01 17.07 14.35
CA LEU A 25 1.78 16.55 15.70
C LEU A 25 0.92 15.28 15.66
N TYR A 26 -0.17 15.29 14.88
CA TYR A 26 -1.02 14.13 14.68
C TYR A 26 -0.23 12.95 14.10
N ARG A 27 0.57 13.21 13.05
CA ARG A 27 1.42 12.20 12.43
C ARG A 27 2.45 11.65 13.41
N TRP A 28 3.10 12.51 14.19
CA TRP A 28 4.04 12.09 15.23
C TRP A 28 3.38 11.20 16.29
N TYR A 29 2.20 11.59 16.79
CA TYR A 29 1.46 10.79 17.77
C TYR A 29 1.06 9.42 17.23
N PHE A 30 0.52 9.36 16.01
CA PHE A 30 0.11 8.11 15.38
C PHE A 30 1.32 7.22 15.02
N ASP A 31 2.37 7.80 14.45
CA ASP A 31 3.55 7.06 14.01
C ASP A 31 4.43 6.61 15.18
N THR A 32 4.55 7.40 16.24
CA THR A 32 5.48 7.15 17.37
C THR A 32 4.81 6.46 18.54
N PHE A 33 3.58 6.85 18.89
CA PHE A 33 2.93 6.39 20.11
C PHE A 33 1.96 5.25 19.80
N GLN A 34 1.06 5.49 18.85
CA GLN A 34 -0.01 4.53 18.58
C GLN A 34 0.50 3.25 17.89
N ARG A 35 1.48 3.35 16.97
CA ARG A 35 2.06 2.15 16.34
C ARG A 35 2.80 1.24 17.32
N ASN A 36 3.51 1.83 18.29
CA ASN A 36 4.21 1.07 19.32
C ASN A 36 3.24 0.40 20.29
N LEU A 37 2.08 1.02 20.54
CA LEU A 37 1.05 0.45 21.43
C LEU A 37 0.18 -0.61 20.75
N CYS A 38 -0.18 -0.43 19.48
CA CYS A 38 -1.12 -1.31 18.78
C CYS A 38 -0.45 -2.57 18.19
N GLY A 39 0.88 -2.65 18.24
CA GLY A 39 1.67 -3.78 17.75
C GLY A 39 1.68 -3.89 16.22
N HIS A 40 2.22 -5.02 15.74
CA HIS A 40 2.35 -5.34 14.33
C HIS A 40 1.47 -6.53 13.93
N MET A 41 1.13 -6.58 12.65
CA MET A 41 0.46 -7.75 12.07
C MET A 41 1.43 -8.94 12.08
N ASP A 42 0.89 -10.13 12.35
CA ASP A 42 1.67 -11.37 12.33
C ASP A 42 2.28 -11.59 10.92
N PRO A 43 3.55 -12.04 10.82
CA PRO A 43 4.16 -12.34 9.53
C PRO A 43 3.36 -13.30 8.64
N ALA A 44 2.68 -14.30 9.21
CA ALA A 44 1.85 -15.24 8.44
C ALA A 44 0.62 -14.55 7.84
N ASP A 45 -0.05 -13.71 8.64
CA ASP A 45 -1.18 -12.90 8.18
C ASP A 45 -0.76 -11.86 7.13
N MET A 46 0.46 -11.32 7.25
CA MET A 46 1.04 -10.44 6.23
C MET A 46 1.24 -11.16 4.89
N GLN A 47 1.65 -12.43 4.90
CA GLN A 47 1.76 -13.25 3.69
C GLN A 47 0.39 -13.50 3.06
N LEU A 48 -0.64 -13.80 3.86
CA LEU A 48 -2.02 -13.93 3.38
C LEU A 48 -2.51 -12.63 2.73
N LEU A 49 -2.28 -11.48 3.40
CA LEU A 49 -2.60 -10.17 2.84
C LEU A 49 -1.95 -9.98 1.47
N HIS A 50 -0.66 -10.27 1.37
CA HIS A 50 0.09 -10.13 0.14
C HIS A 50 -0.45 -11.04 -0.97
N HIS A 51 -0.76 -12.29 -0.64
CA HIS A 51 -1.31 -13.28 -1.56
C HIS A 51 -2.66 -12.83 -2.14
N TYR A 52 -3.64 -12.56 -1.28
CA TYR A 52 -4.99 -12.19 -1.73
C TYR A 52 -5.04 -10.84 -2.44
N ILE A 53 -4.29 -9.83 -1.98
CA ILE A 53 -4.21 -8.54 -2.67
C ILE A 53 -3.55 -8.71 -4.04
N SER A 54 -2.51 -9.55 -4.16
CA SER A 54 -1.89 -9.82 -5.46
C SER A 54 -2.85 -10.51 -6.42
N ILE A 55 -3.65 -11.46 -5.95
CA ILE A 55 -4.66 -12.13 -6.80
C ILE A 55 -5.72 -11.12 -7.24
N ALA A 56 -6.28 -10.36 -6.30
CA ALA A 56 -7.30 -9.37 -6.61
C ALA A 56 -6.81 -8.32 -7.60
N LEU A 57 -5.58 -7.82 -7.46
CA LEU A 57 -5.01 -6.87 -8.43
C LEU A 57 -4.79 -7.47 -9.82
N ARG A 58 -4.40 -8.76 -9.92
CA ARG A 58 -4.26 -9.44 -11.22
C ARG A 58 -5.61 -9.66 -11.91
N ASN A 59 -6.64 -9.91 -11.12
CA ASN A 59 -8.01 -10.12 -11.61
C ASN A 59 -8.80 -8.80 -11.73
N GLU A 60 -8.13 -7.65 -11.64
CA GLU A 60 -8.74 -6.31 -11.68
C GLU A 60 -9.90 -6.13 -10.68
N SER A 61 -9.90 -6.91 -9.60
CA SER A 61 -10.94 -6.92 -8.60
C SER A 61 -10.83 -5.70 -7.68
N PRO A 62 -11.96 -5.10 -7.27
CA PRO A 62 -11.95 -3.93 -6.40
C PRO A 62 -11.41 -4.28 -5.01
N LEU A 63 -10.39 -3.54 -4.58
CA LEU A 63 -9.83 -3.59 -3.22
C LEU A 63 -10.55 -2.59 -2.30
N ASP A 64 -11.86 -2.78 -2.13
CA ASP A 64 -12.75 -1.90 -1.39
C ASP A 64 -13.03 -2.41 0.04
N GLY A 65 -14.06 -1.85 0.69
CA GLY A 65 -14.48 -2.28 2.02
C GLY A 65 -14.98 -3.73 2.05
N LYS A 66 -15.72 -4.17 1.02
CA LYS A 66 -16.24 -5.54 0.93
C LYS A 66 -15.10 -6.55 0.86
N PHE A 67 -14.07 -6.25 0.07
CA PHE A 67 -12.87 -7.08 0.01
C PHE A 67 -12.19 -7.19 1.38
N GLN A 68 -12.06 -6.08 2.10
CA GLN A 68 -11.48 -6.09 3.45
C GLN A 68 -12.32 -6.94 4.42
N ASP A 69 -13.64 -6.89 4.31
CA ASP A 69 -14.54 -7.67 5.18
C ASP A 69 -14.51 -9.17 4.87
N LEU A 70 -14.21 -9.56 3.62
CA LEU A 70 -13.92 -10.95 3.26
C LEU A 70 -12.55 -11.42 3.76
N LEU A 71 -11.58 -10.52 3.84
CA LEU A 71 -10.20 -10.85 4.21
C LEU A 71 -10.01 -10.96 5.73
N LYS A 72 -10.63 -10.08 6.52
CA LYS A 72 -10.46 -10.04 7.99
C LYS A 72 -10.73 -11.39 8.69
N PRO A 73 -11.76 -12.17 8.35
CA PRO A 73 -12.03 -13.46 9.00
C PRO A 73 -10.99 -14.54 8.69
N LEU A 74 -10.20 -14.38 7.62
CA LEU A 74 -9.16 -15.34 7.23
C LEU A 74 -7.86 -15.17 8.02
N LEU A 75 -7.74 -14.07 8.76
CA LEU A 75 -6.55 -13.78 9.55
C LEU A 75 -6.58 -14.57 10.85
N SER A 76 -5.40 -14.89 11.38
CA SER A 76 -5.26 -15.67 12.63
C SER A 76 -5.93 -15.04 13.85
N ARG A 77 -6.18 -13.71 13.81
CA ARG A 77 -6.80 -12.95 14.90
C ARG A 77 -7.46 -11.67 14.41
N GLN A 78 -8.30 -11.09 15.27
CA GLN A 78 -8.88 -9.78 15.05
C GLN A 78 -7.85 -8.68 15.34
N TYR A 79 -7.39 -8.01 14.28
CA TYR A 79 -6.49 -6.86 14.41
C TYR A 79 -7.26 -5.57 14.73
N GLN A 80 -6.59 -4.67 15.45
CA GLN A 80 -7.07 -3.30 15.59
C GLN A 80 -7.16 -2.63 14.21
N ARG A 81 -8.21 -1.83 14.01
CA ARG A 81 -8.50 -1.16 12.72
C ARG A 81 -7.28 -0.47 12.12
N ASN A 82 -6.54 0.28 12.93
CA ASN A 82 -5.41 1.07 12.46
C ASN A 82 -4.25 0.18 11.98
N VAL A 83 -3.97 -0.92 12.68
CA VAL A 83 -2.93 -1.89 12.29
C VAL A 83 -3.29 -2.53 10.95
N PHE A 84 -4.53 -3.02 10.84
CA PHE A 84 -5.03 -3.64 9.61
C PHE A 84 -5.01 -2.67 8.42
N THR A 85 -5.57 -1.47 8.58
CA THR A 85 -5.65 -0.48 7.50
C THR A 85 -4.26 -0.05 7.01
N VAL A 86 -3.29 0.11 7.92
CA VAL A 86 -1.91 0.45 7.56
C VAL A 86 -1.26 -0.71 6.80
N ALA A 87 -1.36 -1.94 7.31
CA ALA A 87 -0.81 -3.13 6.66
C ALA A 87 -1.40 -3.34 5.25
N PHE A 88 -2.72 -3.19 5.12
CA PHE A 88 -3.44 -3.31 3.86
C PHE A 88 -2.98 -2.28 2.82
N ASN A 89 -2.94 -1.00 3.20
CA ASN A 89 -2.56 0.07 2.28
C ASN A 89 -1.08 -0.01 1.87
N ASN A 90 -0.20 -0.36 2.81
CA ASN A 90 1.22 -0.56 2.52
C ASN A 90 1.41 -1.73 1.54
N THR A 91 0.76 -2.87 1.81
CA THR A 91 0.84 -4.05 0.93
C THR A 91 0.32 -3.76 -0.46
N LYS A 92 -0.86 -3.12 -0.56
CA LYS A 92 -1.43 -2.65 -1.84
C LYS A 92 -0.46 -1.75 -2.61
N LYS A 93 0.20 -0.81 -1.93
CA LYS A 93 1.18 0.11 -2.54
C LYS A 93 2.42 -0.63 -3.03
N VAL A 94 2.95 -1.57 -2.26
CA VAL A 94 4.12 -2.38 -2.63
C VAL A 94 3.82 -3.22 -3.86
N ILE A 95 2.71 -3.95 -3.87
CA ILE A 95 2.34 -4.83 -5.00
C ILE A 95 2.10 -4.02 -6.28
N ARG A 96 1.40 -2.87 -6.19
CA ARG A 96 1.21 -2.00 -7.36
C ARG A 96 2.52 -1.53 -7.97
N ARG A 97 3.51 -1.16 -7.14
CA ARG A 97 4.86 -0.77 -7.61
C ARG A 97 5.61 -1.93 -8.25
N GLN A 98 5.47 -3.14 -7.71
CA GLN A 98 6.10 -4.33 -8.29
C GLN A 98 5.48 -4.68 -9.64
N MET A 99 4.16 -4.59 -9.77
CA MET A 99 3.44 -4.82 -11.02
C MET A 99 3.84 -3.79 -12.10
N SER A 100 3.86 -2.50 -11.77
CA SER A 100 4.30 -1.48 -12.73
C SER A 100 5.75 -1.65 -13.16
N SER A 101 6.64 -1.97 -12.22
CA SER A 101 8.06 -2.24 -12.53
C SER A 101 8.25 -3.48 -13.40
N ARG A 102 7.40 -4.51 -13.21
CA ARG A 102 7.41 -5.71 -14.04
C ARG A 102 6.88 -5.42 -15.44
N GLN A 103 5.81 -4.65 -15.56
CA GLN A 103 5.26 -4.24 -16.86
C GLN A 103 6.31 -3.48 -17.69
N ASN A 104 6.96 -2.49 -17.08
CA ASN A 104 8.03 -1.74 -17.74
C ASN A 104 9.20 -2.61 -18.24
N LYS A 105 9.49 -3.74 -17.58
CA LYS A 105 10.51 -4.69 -18.04
C LYS A 105 10.01 -5.52 -19.22
N ILE A 106 8.74 -5.94 -19.20
CA ILE A 106 8.11 -6.67 -20.29
C ILE A 106 8.07 -5.80 -21.55
N ASP A 107 7.64 -4.55 -21.42
CA ASP A 107 7.54 -3.61 -22.55
C ASP A 107 8.92 -3.40 -23.20
N LYS A 108 9.98 -3.19 -22.40
CA LYS A 108 11.35 -3.09 -22.91
C LYS A 108 11.84 -4.35 -23.63
N LEU A 109 11.48 -5.52 -23.14
CA LEU A 109 11.84 -6.78 -23.80
C LEU A 109 11.05 -6.96 -25.10
N ALA A 110 9.78 -6.57 -25.13
CA ALA A 110 8.96 -6.59 -26.33
C ALA A 110 9.54 -5.65 -27.41
N ASP A 111 9.98 -4.44 -27.03
CA ASP A 111 10.62 -3.49 -27.94
C ASP A 111 11.91 -4.07 -28.55
N VAL A 112 12.75 -4.73 -27.74
CA VAL A 112 13.97 -5.39 -28.23
C VAL A 112 13.64 -6.52 -29.21
N LEU A 113 12.66 -7.36 -28.89
CA LEU A 113 12.23 -8.46 -29.76
C LEU A 113 11.60 -7.97 -31.07
N LEU A 114 10.82 -6.89 -31.01
CA LEU A 114 10.26 -6.25 -32.21
C LEU A 114 11.39 -5.67 -33.07
N PHE A 115 12.34 -4.96 -32.47
CA PHE A 115 13.48 -4.40 -33.20
C PHE A 115 14.31 -5.48 -33.91
N GLN A 116 14.60 -6.61 -33.25
CA GLN A 116 15.28 -7.76 -33.88
C GLN A 116 14.47 -8.33 -35.04
N LYS A 117 13.16 -8.55 -34.85
CA LYS A 117 12.29 -9.16 -35.86
C LYS A 117 12.10 -8.29 -37.11
N PHE A 118 12.13 -6.96 -36.97
CA PHE A 118 11.98 -6.03 -38.10
C PHE A 118 13.31 -5.58 -38.70
N GLY A 119 14.41 -5.54 -37.95
CA GLY A 119 15.75 -5.25 -38.50
C GLY A 119 16.28 -6.34 -39.44
N ASP A 120 15.86 -7.59 -39.25
CA ASP A 120 16.23 -8.71 -40.12
C ASP A 120 15.47 -8.71 -41.46
N LEU A 121 14.30 -8.04 -41.55
CA LEU A 121 13.49 -7.97 -42.78
C LEU A 121 14.07 -6.97 -43.79
N ASP A 122 14.63 -5.85 -43.33
CA ASP A 122 15.30 -4.87 -44.21
C ASP A 122 16.62 -5.40 -44.79
N SER A 123 17.23 -6.38 -44.10
CA SER A 123 18.47 -7.04 -44.54
C SER A 123 18.26 -8.11 -45.62
N GLN A 124 17.01 -8.58 -45.83
CA GLN A 124 16.67 -9.59 -46.84
C GLN A 124 16.07 -9.02 -48.14
N SER A 125 15.67 -7.74 -48.17
CA SER A 125 15.09 -7.10 -49.36
C SER A 125 16.14 -6.59 -50.38
N ASN A 126 17.44 -6.75 -50.07
CA ASN A 126 18.57 -6.28 -50.89
C ASN A 126 19.38 -7.41 -51.55
N LYS A 127 18.75 -8.56 -51.82
CA LYS A 127 19.34 -9.65 -52.61
C LYS A 127 18.50 -9.98 -53.83
#